data_AF-A0A2E5XFU8-F1
#
_entry.id   AF-A0A2E5XFU8-F1
#
_cell.length_a   1.000
_cell.length_b   1.000
_cell.length_c   1.000
_cell.angle_alpha   90.00
_cell.angle_beta   90.00
_cell.angle_gamma   90.00
#
_symmetry.space_group_name_H-M   'P 1'
#
loop_
_entity.id
_entity.type
_entity.pdbx_description
1 polymer ?
#
loop_
_entity_poly.entity_id
_entity_poly.type
_entity_poly.pdbx_seq_one_letter_code
_entity_poly.pdbx_strand_id
1 'polypeptide(L)'
;DGRQHMTQEAFLTFLDRNFNQLPGNAEIELERRETGTHWLSDLTFQNVPTSFSWSGQAISAEAVQISTVPSRTGDLDIVLRYYEEAILDDSDSTANLQAEPVAQITLLQDVYWFEWYARDGRSLDYTEIWDVRGRLPVQLELRVKFDENSEEIVHHFWIPPKLNPETVMRSQRRAAPAQRQSSGGETRREGDRNTRNGSSTERPAAPRPAPPGGGGNRPPPPGGGR
;
A
#
# COMPACT_ATOMS: atom_id res chain seq x y z
N ASP A 1 -24.54 -13.71 -25.06
CA ASP A 1 -25.61 -12.77 -24.63
C ASP A 1 -25.96 -12.96 -23.15
N GLY A 2 -27.24 -12.95 -22.76
CA GLY A 2 -27.70 -12.57 -21.40
C GLY A 2 -26.97 -13.19 -20.19
N ARG A 3 -26.61 -14.49 -20.23
CA ARG A 3 -25.85 -15.10 -19.12
C ARG A 3 -24.39 -14.62 -19.05
N GLN A 4 -23.73 -14.37 -20.18
CA GLN A 4 -22.35 -13.85 -20.20
C GLN A 4 -22.31 -12.42 -19.65
N HIS A 5 -23.24 -11.54 -20.05
CA HIS A 5 -23.33 -10.19 -19.49
C HIS A 5 -23.56 -10.18 -17.98
N MET A 6 -24.44 -11.03 -17.45
CA MET A 6 -24.62 -11.14 -16.00
C MET A 6 -23.35 -11.62 -15.27
N THR A 7 -22.56 -12.51 -15.88
CA THR A 7 -21.25 -12.92 -15.32
C THR A 7 -20.23 -11.78 -15.39
N GLN A 8 -20.18 -11.02 -16.50
CA GLN A 8 -19.30 -9.86 -16.68
C GLN A 8 -19.57 -8.77 -15.63
N GLU A 9 -20.83 -8.35 -15.49
CA GLU A 9 -21.24 -7.34 -14.50
C GLU A 9 -20.98 -7.82 -13.06
N ALA A 10 -21.25 -9.09 -12.75
CA ALA A 10 -20.97 -9.67 -11.44
C ALA A 10 -19.45 -9.70 -11.13
N PHE A 11 -18.62 -10.02 -12.12
CA PHE A 11 -17.16 -10.03 -12.00
C PHE A 11 -16.60 -8.61 -11.76
N LEU A 12 -16.99 -7.62 -12.56
CA LEU A 12 -16.56 -6.24 -12.38
C LEU A 12 -17.04 -5.68 -11.02
N THR A 13 -18.29 -5.95 -10.64
CA THR A 13 -18.85 -5.57 -9.32
C THR A 13 -18.11 -6.23 -8.16
N PHE A 14 -17.69 -7.49 -8.31
CA PHE A 14 -16.86 -8.20 -7.33
C PHE A 14 -15.51 -7.51 -7.14
N LEU A 15 -14.83 -7.16 -8.23
CA LEU A 15 -13.54 -6.45 -8.20
C LEU A 15 -13.69 -5.07 -7.57
N ASP A 16 -14.65 -4.25 -8.04
CA ASP A 16 -14.92 -2.91 -7.49
C ASP A 16 -15.15 -2.96 -5.98
N ARG A 17 -15.97 -3.91 -5.51
CA ARG A 17 -16.25 -4.08 -4.07
C ARG A 17 -14.98 -4.38 -3.27
N ASN A 18 -14.17 -5.33 -3.74
CA ASN A 18 -12.99 -5.77 -3.00
C ASN A 18 -11.85 -4.75 -3.06
N PHE A 19 -11.62 -4.11 -4.20
CA PHE A 19 -10.61 -3.07 -4.37
C PHE A 19 -10.94 -1.81 -3.56
N ASN A 20 -12.21 -1.39 -3.51
CA ASN A 20 -12.64 -0.32 -2.60
C ASN A 20 -12.51 -0.70 -1.11
N GLN A 21 -12.36 -1.99 -0.77
CA GLN A 21 -12.17 -2.45 0.61
C GLN A 21 -10.70 -2.57 1.03
N LEU A 22 -9.73 -2.64 0.10
CA LEU A 22 -8.28 -2.72 0.38
C LEU A 22 -7.81 -1.78 1.49
N PRO A 23 -7.13 -2.25 2.55
CA PRO A 23 -6.66 -1.38 3.63
C PRO A 23 -5.43 -0.55 3.23
N GLY A 24 -5.15 0.52 3.98
CA GLY A 24 -4.07 1.48 3.69
C GLY A 24 -2.65 0.97 3.99
N ASN A 25 -2.51 -0.30 4.35
CA ASN A 25 -1.27 -1.04 4.56
C ASN A 25 -1.22 -2.31 3.69
N ALA A 26 -2.14 -2.47 2.73
CA ALA A 26 -2.02 -3.54 1.76
C ALA A 26 -0.83 -3.26 0.83
N GLU A 27 -0.10 -4.31 0.48
CA GLU A 27 0.82 -4.28 -0.65
C GLU A 27 0.10 -4.83 -1.90
N ILE A 28 0.54 -4.35 -3.07
CA ILE A 28 0.13 -4.85 -4.38
C ILE A 28 1.39 -5.14 -5.18
N GLU A 29 1.37 -6.27 -5.87
CA GLU A 29 2.31 -6.59 -6.94
C GLU A 29 1.52 -6.90 -8.22
N LEU A 30 2.04 -6.46 -9.37
CA LEU A 30 1.55 -6.86 -10.68
C LEU A 30 2.72 -7.38 -11.50
N GLU A 31 2.72 -8.68 -11.81
CA GLU A 31 3.60 -9.27 -12.81
C GLU A 31 2.91 -9.37 -14.18
N ARG A 32 3.71 -9.29 -15.25
CA ARG A 32 3.31 -9.59 -16.63
C ARG A 32 4.35 -10.49 -17.30
N ARG A 33 3.90 -11.55 -17.97
CA ARG A 33 4.75 -12.60 -18.58
C ARG A 33 4.25 -12.95 -19.98
N GLU A 34 5.13 -13.08 -20.96
CA GLU A 34 4.77 -13.38 -22.36
C GLU A 34 4.48 -14.88 -22.54
N THR A 35 3.41 -15.24 -23.26
CA THR A 35 3.06 -16.65 -23.55
C THR A 35 2.57 -16.88 -24.99
N GLY A 36 3.43 -16.58 -25.97
CA GLY A 36 3.19 -16.91 -27.38
C GLY A 36 2.21 -15.94 -28.06
N THR A 37 0.91 -16.18 -27.93
CA THR A 37 -0.15 -15.29 -28.49
C THR A 37 -0.82 -14.39 -27.45
N HIS A 38 -0.69 -14.71 -26.16
CA HIS A 38 -1.29 -13.95 -25.06
C HIS A 38 -0.22 -13.49 -24.06
N TRP A 39 -0.62 -12.58 -23.19
CA TRP A 39 0.12 -12.22 -21.98
C TRP A 39 -0.53 -12.89 -20.79
N LEU A 40 0.28 -13.43 -19.88
CA LEU A 40 -0.17 -13.74 -18.54
C LEU A 40 0.07 -12.55 -17.63
N SER A 41 -0.86 -12.31 -16.71
CA SER A 41 -0.68 -11.41 -15.57
C SER A 41 -1.05 -12.11 -14.27
N ASP A 42 -0.30 -11.78 -13.23
CA ASP A 42 -0.56 -12.17 -11.85
C ASP A 42 -0.63 -10.89 -11.02
N LEU A 43 -1.83 -10.55 -10.55
CA LEU A 43 -2.10 -9.36 -9.74
C LEU A 43 -2.30 -9.82 -8.29
N THR A 44 -1.28 -9.63 -7.47
CA THR A 44 -1.20 -10.10 -6.08
C THR A 44 -1.51 -8.96 -5.11
N PHE A 45 -2.25 -9.27 -4.04
CA PHE A 45 -2.59 -8.38 -2.94
C PHE A 45 -2.18 -9.05 -1.62
N GLN A 46 -1.52 -8.33 -0.72
CA GLN A 46 -1.10 -8.82 0.60
C GLN A 46 -1.51 -7.85 1.72
N ASN A 47 -1.77 -8.34 2.94
CA ASN A 47 -2.25 -7.50 4.06
C ASN A 47 -1.83 -7.99 5.47
N VAL A 48 -0.63 -8.56 5.62
CA VAL A 48 -0.10 -9.04 6.92
C VAL A 48 -0.09 -7.90 7.96
N PRO A 49 -0.37 -8.15 9.27
CA PRO A 49 -0.80 -9.38 9.93
C PRO A 49 -2.33 -9.53 10.00
N THR A 50 -3.03 -8.98 9.00
CA THR A 50 -4.47 -9.16 8.78
C THR A 50 -4.72 -9.99 7.52
N SER A 51 -5.98 -10.28 7.22
CA SER A 51 -6.37 -11.13 6.11
C SER A 51 -7.49 -10.55 5.25
N PHE A 52 -7.59 -11.07 4.03
CA PHE A 52 -8.70 -10.85 3.10
C PHE A 52 -9.76 -11.94 3.23
N SER A 53 -10.99 -11.63 2.77
CA SER A 53 -12.16 -12.52 2.80
C SER A 53 -13.06 -12.29 1.56
N TRP A 54 -12.47 -12.21 0.37
CA TRP A 54 -13.12 -11.70 -0.85
C TRP A 54 -14.27 -12.55 -1.40
N SER A 55 -14.23 -13.87 -1.21
CA SER A 55 -15.26 -14.82 -1.69
C SER A 55 -16.61 -14.70 -0.98
N GLY A 56 -16.68 -13.99 0.15
CA GLY A 56 -17.84 -14.01 1.04
C GLY A 56 -17.97 -15.32 1.86
N GLN A 57 -17.05 -16.26 1.67
CA GLN A 57 -16.82 -17.39 2.58
C GLN A 57 -15.76 -16.98 3.61
N ALA A 58 -15.72 -17.66 4.76
CA ALA A 58 -14.76 -17.41 5.84
C ALA A 58 -13.36 -18.00 5.54
N ILE A 59 -12.82 -17.72 4.35
CA ILE A 59 -11.43 -18.01 3.97
C ILE A 59 -10.61 -16.80 4.41
N SER A 60 -9.78 -16.96 5.44
CA SER A 60 -8.86 -15.94 5.94
C SER A 60 -7.51 -16.11 5.26
N ALA A 61 -7.21 -15.29 4.26
CA ALA A 61 -5.95 -15.36 3.52
C ALA A 61 -5.07 -14.12 3.74
N GLU A 62 -3.79 -14.30 4.03
CA GLU A 62 -2.82 -13.19 4.15
C GLU A 62 -2.54 -12.53 2.79
N ALA A 63 -2.55 -13.34 1.73
CA ALA A 63 -2.44 -12.89 0.34
C ALA A 63 -3.52 -13.49 -0.57
N VAL A 64 -3.95 -12.71 -1.57
CA VAL A 64 -4.92 -13.09 -2.61
C VAL A 64 -4.38 -12.67 -3.97
N GLN A 65 -4.48 -13.55 -4.96
CA GLN A 65 -3.95 -13.33 -6.30
C GLN A 65 -5.03 -13.52 -7.37
N ILE A 66 -5.11 -12.60 -8.34
CA ILE A 66 -5.91 -12.75 -9.57
C ILE A 66 -4.95 -13.07 -10.71
N SER A 67 -5.14 -14.23 -11.34
CA SER A 67 -4.22 -14.75 -12.35
C SER A 67 -4.93 -15.17 -13.62
N THR A 68 -4.33 -14.87 -14.76
CA THR A 68 -4.62 -15.54 -16.03
C THR A 68 -3.94 -16.90 -16.09
N VAL A 69 -4.61 -17.92 -16.62
CA VAL A 69 -4.05 -19.26 -16.86
C VAL A 69 -4.44 -19.71 -18.28
N PRO A 70 -3.53 -20.28 -19.09
CA PRO A 70 -3.90 -20.81 -20.41
C PRO A 70 -4.98 -21.90 -20.31
N SER A 71 -6.09 -21.68 -21.01
CA SER A 71 -7.18 -22.65 -21.20
C SER A 71 -6.73 -23.79 -22.14
N ARG A 72 -7.55 -24.85 -22.21
CA ARG A 72 -7.42 -25.93 -23.19
C ARG A 72 -7.84 -25.51 -24.61
N THR A 73 -8.53 -24.40 -24.78
CA THR A 73 -8.88 -23.83 -26.10
C THR A 73 -7.73 -23.07 -26.74
N GLY A 74 -6.88 -22.45 -25.91
CA GLY A 74 -5.88 -21.45 -26.30
C GLY A 74 -6.09 -20.09 -25.61
N ASP A 75 -7.32 -19.81 -25.16
CA ASP A 75 -7.72 -18.57 -24.46
C ASP A 75 -7.28 -18.57 -22.97
N LEU A 76 -7.79 -17.66 -22.14
CA LEU A 76 -7.40 -17.51 -20.73
C LEU A 76 -8.54 -17.85 -19.76
N ASP A 77 -8.30 -18.75 -18.81
CA ASP A 77 -9.08 -18.89 -17.58
C ASP A 77 -8.60 -17.85 -16.56
N ILE A 78 -9.52 -17.16 -15.89
CA ILE A 78 -9.20 -16.16 -14.85
C ILE A 78 -9.45 -16.77 -13.48
N VAL A 79 -8.38 -16.98 -12.72
CA VAL A 79 -8.38 -17.73 -11.45
C VAL A 79 -8.04 -16.81 -10.28
N LEU A 80 -8.87 -16.86 -9.25
CA LEU A 80 -8.63 -16.23 -7.96
C LEU A 80 -8.02 -17.25 -6.99
N ARG A 81 -6.86 -16.95 -6.42
CA ARG A 81 -6.14 -17.81 -5.48
C ARG A 81 -6.07 -17.18 -4.09
N TYR A 82 -6.14 -18.01 -3.06
CA TYR A 82 -6.04 -17.63 -1.65
C TYR A 82 -4.84 -18.33 -1.02
N TYR A 83 -4.03 -17.58 -0.29
CA TYR A 83 -2.84 -18.08 0.40
C TYR A 83 -2.98 -17.79 1.91
N GLU A 84 -2.78 -18.81 2.75
CA GLU A 84 -2.79 -18.66 4.21
C GLU A 84 -1.54 -17.93 4.74
N GLU A 85 -0.49 -17.82 3.91
CA GLU A 85 0.79 -17.18 4.23
C GLU A 85 1.08 -16.01 3.28
N ALA A 86 1.92 -15.08 3.75
CA ALA A 86 2.55 -14.05 2.93
C ALA A 86 3.33 -14.63 1.73
N ILE A 87 3.12 -14.06 0.53
CA ILE A 87 3.84 -14.43 -0.70
C ILE A 87 4.58 -13.25 -1.34
N LEU A 88 4.38 -12.03 -0.82
CA LEU A 88 5.17 -10.84 -1.13
C LEU A 88 6.08 -10.51 0.06
N ASP A 89 7.19 -9.82 -0.20
CA ASP A 89 7.99 -9.20 0.86
C ASP A 89 7.44 -7.80 1.20
N ASP A 90 7.15 -7.54 2.46
CA ASP A 90 6.78 -6.21 2.94
C ASP A 90 7.63 -5.76 4.15
N SER A 91 7.14 -4.80 4.96
CA SER A 91 7.86 -4.30 6.14
C SER A 91 7.73 -5.18 7.39
N ASP A 92 6.76 -6.10 7.40
CA ASP A 92 6.28 -6.82 8.57
C ASP A 92 6.26 -8.35 8.36
N SER A 93 6.52 -8.81 7.14
CA SER A 93 6.58 -10.21 6.70
C SER A 93 7.73 -10.51 5.72
N THR A 94 7.84 -11.75 5.25
CA THR A 94 8.81 -12.19 4.25
C THR A 94 8.13 -13.24 3.38
N ALA A 95 8.31 -13.19 2.06
CA ALA A 95 7.61 -14.04 1.12
C ALA A 95 7.92 -15.53 1.34
N ASN A 96 6.90 -16.37 1.59
CA ASN A 96 7.02 -17.80 1.40
C ASN A 96 6.86 -18.14 -0.09
N LEU A 97 8.00 -18.15 -0.80
CA LEU A 97 8.11 -18.52 -2.22
C LEU A 97 7.74 -19.99 -2.53
N GLN A 98 7.33 -20.77 -1.53
CA GLN A 98 6.84 -22.15 -1.65
C GLN A 98 5.39 -22.30 -1.13
N ALA A 99 4.69 -21.21 -0.85
CA ALA A 99 3.29 -21.24 -0.44
C ALA A 99 2.39 -21.73 -1.58
N GLU A 100 1.70 -22.84 -1.36
CA GLU A 100 0.65 -23.34 -2.26
C GLU A 100 -0.70 -22.69 -1.90
N PRO A 101 -1.56 -22.37 -2.89
CA PRO A 101 -2.84 -21.72 -2.63
C PRO A 101 -3.84 -22.70 -1.99
N VAL A 102 -4.31 -22.36 -0.79
CA VAL A 102 -5.27 -23.19 0.00
C VAL A 102 -6.65 -23.28 -0.64
N ALA A 103 -7.01 -22.30 -1.48
CA ALA A 103 -8.21 -22.35 -2.31
C ALA A 103 -7.97 -21.64 -3.66
N GLN A 104 -8.58 -22.18 -4.72
CA GLN A 104 -8.62 -21.56 -6.04
C GLN A 104 -10.06 -21.53 -6.57
N ILE A 105 -10.45 -20.43 -7.19
CA ILE A 105 -11.80 -20.21 -7.75
C ILE A 105 -11.64 -19.62 -9.15
N THR A 106 -12.06 -20.34 -10.18
CA THR A 106 -12.16 -19.80 -11.54
C THR A 106 -13.32 -18.80 -11.60
N LEU A 107 -13.01 -17.53 -11.88
CA LEU A 107 -13.95 -16.41 -11.95
C LEU A 107 -14.56 -16.26 -13.36
N LEU A 108 -13.73 -16.45 -14.38
CA LEU A 108 -14.10 -16.42 -15.80
C LEU A 108 -13.37 -17.56 -16.53
N GLN A 109 -13.94 -18.05 -17.62
CA GLN A 109 -13.35 -19.11 -18.46
C GLN A 109 -13.29 -18.67 -19.92
N ASP A 110 -12.34 -19.23 -20.66
CA ASP A 110 -12.17 -19.05 -22.10
C ASP A 110 -12.23 -17.57 -22.54
N VAL A 111 -11.47 -16.70 -21.85
CA VAL A 111 -11.39 -15.25 -22.11
C VAL A 111 -10.27 -14.95 -23.11
N TYR A 112 -10.61 -14.43 -24.28
CA TYR A 112 -9.64 -14.17 -25.35
C TYR A 112 -8.50 -13.19 -24.99
N TRP A 113 -8.78 -12.13 -24.23
CA TRP A 113 -7.80 -11.13 -23.80
C TRP A 113 -8.09 -10.64 -22.39
N PHE A 114 -7.08 -10.55 -21.53
CA PHE A 114 -7.23 -10.08 -20.15
C PHE A 114 -5.91 -9.49 -19.64
N GLU A 115 -5.86 -8.17 -19.43
CA GLU A 115 -4.64 -7.46 -19.05
C GLU A 115 -4.89 -6.37 -18.01
N TRP A 116 -3.95 -6.27 -17.06
CA TRP A 116 -3.93 -5.24 -16.02
C TRP A 116 -2.92 -4.14 -16.32
N TYR A 117 -3.30 -2.91 -15.98
CA TYR A 117 -2.46 -1.72 -16.04
C TYR A 117 -2.57 -0.95 -14.71
N ALA A 118 -1.44 -0.79 -14.01
CA ALA A 118 -1.37 -0.08 -12.73
C ALA A 118 -0.90 1.37 -12.93
N ARG A 119 -1.49 2.32 -12.21
CA ARG A 119 -1.21 3.76 -12.38
C ARG A 119 -0.49 4.37 -11.18
N ASP A 120 0.69 4.97 -11.38
CA ASP A 120 1.36 5.68 -10.29
C ASP A 120 0.73 7.06 -10.05
N GLY A 121 0.41 7.36 -8.78
CA GLY A 121 -0.02 8.69 -8.38
C GLY A 121 1.05 9.78 -8.51
N ARG A 122 2.31 9.42 -8.81
CA ARG A 122 3.42 10.36 -9.00
C ARG A 122 3.66 10.78 -10.45
N SER A 123 3.68 9.84 -11.39
CA SER A 123 3.83 10.16 -12.82
C SER A 123 2.48 10.40 -13.50
N LEU A 124 1.41 9.78 -12.99
CA LEU A 124 0.07 9.68 -13.60
C LEU A 124 0.02 8.83 -14.88
N ASP A 125 1.12 8.16 -15.21
CA ASP A 125 1.24 7.17 -16.28
C ASP A 125 0.79 5.77 -15.80
N TYR A 126 0.44 4.92 -16.76
CA TYR A 126 0.18 3.50 -16.54
C TYR A 126 1.44 2.65 -16.80
N THR A 127 1.55 1.53 -16.07
CA THR A 127 2.58 0.51 -16.22
C THR A 127 1.94 -0.88 -16.19
N GLU A 128 2.51 -1.79 -16.96
CA GLU A 128 2.11 -3.19 -17.08
C GLU A 128 2.67 -4.08 -15.95
N ILE A 129 3.60 -3.53 -15.17
CA ILE A 129 4.25 -4.18 -14.02
C ILE A 129 4.22 -3.20 -12.84
N TRP A 130 3.95 -3.69 -11.64
CA TRP A 130 4.00 -2.91 -10.39
C TRP A 130 4.75 -3.66 -9.31
N ASP A 131 6.03 -3.33 -9.11
CA ASP A 131 6.83 -3.65 -7.91
C ASP A 131 7.20 -2.33 -7.25
N VAL A 132 6.38 -1.90 -6.28
CA VAL A 132 6.55 -0.61 -5.61
C VAL A 132 6.16 -0.70 -4.13
N ARG A 133 6.90 -1.52 -3.37
CA ARG A 133 6.73 -1.74 -1.93
C ARG A 133 6.41 -0.46 -1.15
N GLY A 134 5.39 -0.50 -0.29
CA GLY A 134 4.92 0.61 0.52
C GLY A 134 4.10 1.67 -0.23
N ARG A 135 3.71 1.42 -1.49
CA ARG A 135 2.81 2.29 -2.26
C ARG A 135 1.85 1.48 -3.12
N LEU A 136 0.55 1.65 -2.86
CA LEU A 136 -0.51 1.27 -3.78
C LEU A 136 -0.48 2.18 -5.04
N PRO A 137 -0.82 1.66 -6.23
CA PRO A 137 -1.19 2.50 -7.37
C PRO A 137 -2.46 3.30 -7.03
N VAL A 138 -2.71 4.43 -7.71
CA VAL A 138 -3.95 5.22 -7.48
C VAL A 138 -5.16 4.65 -8.24
N GLN A 139 -4.90 3.84 -9.25
CA GLN A 139 -5.88 3.30 -10.17
C GLN A 139 -5.35 1.99 -10.77
N LEU A 140 -6.23 1.00 -10.91
CA LEU A 140 -6.01 -0.18 -11.74
C LEU A 140 -6.97 -0.08 -12.93
N GLU A 141 -6.45 -0.31 -14.13
CA GLU A 141 -7.23 -0.42 -15.36
C GLU A 141 -7.20 -1.89 -15.83
N LEU A 142 -8.36 -2.45 -16.10
CA LEU A 142 -8.53 -3.79 -16.69
C LEU A 142 -8.96 -3.63 -18.14
N ARG A 143 -8.27 -4.31 -19.05
CA ARG A 143 -8.66 -4.47 -20.46
C ARG A 143 -9.04 -5.92 -20.70
N VAL A 144 -10.27 -6.16 -21.16
CA VAL A 144 -10.79 -7.52 -21.36
C VAL A 144 -11.55 -7.64 -22.68
N LYS A 145 -11.28 -8.74 -23.40
CA LYS A 145 -12.10 -9.23 -24.52
C LYS A 145 -12.50 -10.67 -24.23
N PHE A 146 -13.76 -10.98 -24.50
CA PHE A 146 -14.31 -12.32 -24.27
C PHE A 146 -14.17 -13.20 -25.52
N ASP A 147 -14.26 -12.61 -26.71
CA ASP A 147 -14.07 -13.30 -27.99
C ASP A 147 -13.05 -12.52 -28.84
N GLU A 148 -12.37 -13.18 -29.78
CA GLU A 148 -11.47 -12.54 -30.77
C GLU A 148 -12.16 -11.34 -31.45
N ASN A 149 -13.44 -11.50 -31.76
CA ASN A 149 -14.27 -10.54 -32.48
C ASN A 149 -15.11 -9.63 -31.56
N SER A 150 -14.96 -9.71 -30.23
CA SER A 150 -15.65 -8.78 -29.31
C SER A 150 -15.02 -7.38 -29.34
N GLU A 151 -15.81 -6.39 -28.91
CA GLU A 151 -15.25 -5.10 -28.48
C GLU A 151 -14.35 -5.30 -27.24
N GLU A 152 -13.43 -4.35 -27.03
CA GLU A 152 -12.58 -4.28 -25.85
C GLU A 152 -13.30 -3.53 -24.73
N ILE A 153 -13.44 -4.16 -23.57
CA ILE A 153 -14.02 -3.55 -22.38
C ILE A 153 -12.87 -3.03 -21.51
N VAL A 154 -12.83 -1.72 -21.30
CA VAL A 154 -11.83 -1.05 -20.45
C VAL A 154 -12.49 -0.54 -19.17
N HIS A 155 -12.23 -1.18 -18.04
CA HIS A 155 -12.80 -0.81 -16.74
C HIS A 155 -11.76 -0.20 -15.81
N HIS A 156 -12.13 0.84 -15.07
CA HIS A 156 -11.21 1.64 -14.26
C HIS A 156 -11.57 1.58 -12.77
N PHE A 157 -10.75 0.88 -11.99
CA PHE A 157 -10.90 0.77 -10.55
C PHE A 157 -10.05 1.82 -9.84
N TRP A 158 -10.68 2.71 -9.07
CA TRP A 158 -9.96 3.63 -8.19
C TRP A 158 -9.49 2.91 -6.93
N ILE A 159 -8.24 3.15 -6.52
CA ILE A 159 -7.66 2.60 -5.30
C ILE A 159 -7.52 3.76 -4.29
N PRO A 160 -8.43 3.91 -3.31
CA PRO A 160 -8.43 5.09 -2.45
C PRO A 160 -7.19 5.12 -1.54
N PRO A 161 -6.46 6.25 -1.44
CA PRO A 161 -5.33 6.38 -0.52
C PRO A 161 -5.83 6.40 0.93
N LYS A 162 -5.81 5.25 1.58
CA LYS A 162 -6.21 5.09 2.98
C LYS A 162 -5.01 5.25 3.91
N LEU A 163 -5.24 5.79 5.10
CA LEU A 163 -4.23 5.83 6.16
C LEU A 163 -3.98 4.42 6.69
N ASN A 164 -2.72 4.02 6.82
CA ASN A 164 -2.34 2.79 7.50
C ASN A 164 -2.92 2.80 8.95
N PRO A 165 -3.70 1.79 9.36
CA PRO A 165 -4.38 1.75 10.66
C PRO A 165 -3.40 1.73 11.85
N GLU A 166 -2.21 1.11 11.72
CA GLU A 166 -1.13 1.19 12.71
C GLU A 166 -0.77 2.65 13.00
N THR A 167 -0.58 3.46 11.97
CA THR A 167 -0.19 4.87 12.10
C THR A 167 -1.26 5.67 12.82
N VAL A 168 -2.54 5.41 12.53
CA VAL A 168 -3.66 6.02 13.25
C VAL A 168 -3.64 5.61 14.73
N MET A 169 -3.58 4.32 15.06
CA MET A 169 -3.55 3.86 16.45
C MET A 169 -2.31 4.36 17.22
N ARG A 170 -1.14 4.37 16.56
CA ARG A 170 0.14 4.84 17.11
C ARG A 170 0.10 6.35 17.39
N SER A 171 -0.58 7.14 16.56
CA SER A 171 -0.84 8.56 16.82
C SER A 171 -1.80 8.78 17.99
N GLN A 172 -2.91 8.03 18.07
CA GLN A 172 -3.88 8.13 19.16
C GLN A 172 -3.27 7.75 20.52
N ARG A 173 -2.47 6.67 20.58
CA ARG A 173 -1.74 6.27 21.79
C ARG A 173 -0.70 7.31 22.24
N ARG A 174 -0.18 8.15 21.35
CA ARG A 174 0.71 9.29 21.67
C ARG A 174 -0.05 10.58 22.03
N ALA A 175 -1.28 10.73 21.53
CA ALA A 175 -2.14 11.87 21.83
C ALA A 175 -2.92 11.71 23.15
N ALA A 176 -3.06 10.48 23.67
CA ALA A 176 -3.63 10.21 24.98
C ALA A 176 -2.84 10.94 26.08
N PRO A 177 -3.44 11.88 26.84
CA PRO A 177 -2.72 12.56 27.91
C PRO A 177 -2.32 11.57 29.00
N ALA A 178 -1.02 11.47 29.27
CA ALA A 178 -0.54 10.79 30.47
C ALA A 178 -1.06 11.54 31.69
N GLN A 179 -2.13 11.04 32.30
CA GLN A 179 -2.81 11.65 33.45
C GLN A 179 -1.85 11.63 34.65
N ARG A 180 -1.04 12.69 34.77
CA ARG A 180 -0.13 12.91 35.90
C ARG A 180 -0.95 12.96 37.18
N GLN A 181 -0.99 11.84 37.90
CA GLN A 181 -1.58 11.74 39.22
C GLN A 181 -0.69 12.45 40.23
N SER A 182 -0.72 13.79 40.21
CA SER A 182 -0.01 14.63 41.18
C SER A 182 -0.68 14.49 42.55
N SER A 183 -0.20 13.54 43.34
CA SER A 183 -0.62 13.36 44.72
C SER A 183 -0.28 14.62 45.52
N GLY A 184 -1.29 15.42 45.83
CA GLY A 184 -1.15 16.61 46.68
C GLY A 184 -0.74 16.20 48.09
N GLY A 185 0.43 16.64 48.53
CA GLY A 185 0.98 16.35 49.85
C GLY A 185 1.58 17.61 50.47
N GLU A 186 0.73 18.51 50.96
CA GLU A 186 1.16 19.71 51.71
C GLU A 186 1.23 19.39 53.20
N THR A 187 2.41 19.54 53.81
CA THR A 187 2.53 19.65 55.28
C THR A 187 3.75 20.50 55.65
N ARG A 188 3.56 21.48 56.54
CA ARG A 188 4.59 22.45 56.94
C ARG A 188 5.38 21.99 58.18
N ARG A 189 6.66 22.36 58.23
CA ARG A 189 7.54 22.67 59.40
C ARG A 189 8.89 23.11 58.80
N GLU A 190 9.47 24.30 59.01
CA GLU A 190 9.57 25.25 60.14
C GLU A 190 10.74 24.92 61.11
N GLY A 191 11.67 25.88 61.25
CA GLY A 191 12.91 25.81 62.05
C GLY A 191 14.14 25.25 61.29
N ASP A 192 15.37 25.77 61.45
CA ASP A 192 15.81 27.05 62.05
C ASP A 192 17.17 27.50 61.43
N ARG A 193 17.70 28.66 61.84
CA ARG A 193 18.82 29.43 61.23
C ARG A 193 20.13 28.67 60.99
N ASN A 194 20.87 29.10 59.96
CA ASN A 194 22.18 29.74 60.21
C ASN A 194 22.49 30.84 59.15
N THR A 195 23.69 31.43 59.18
CA THR A 195 23.86 32.87 58.93
C THR A 195 25.12 33.24 58.12
N ARG A 196 25.05 34.40 57.44
CA ARG A 196 26.14 35.37 57.16
C ARG A 196 26.86 35.29 55.79
N ASN A 197 27.36 36.46 55.38
CA ASN A 197 28.05 36.85 54.14
C ASN A 197 27.20 36.79 52.84
N GLY A 198 27.14 37.80 51.98
CA GLY A 198 27.54 39.22 52.12
C GLY A 198 28.29 39.79 50.91
N SER A 199 27.73 40.84 50.27
CA SER A 199 28.28 41.60 49.12
C SER A 199 28.52 40.80 47.81
N SER A 200 28.33 41.35 46.60
CA SER A 200 27.75 42.65 46.18
C SER A 200 27.41 42.63 44.67
N THR A 201 26.83 43.76 44.19
CA THR A 201 26.90 44.29 42.81
C THR A 201 26.07 43.65 41.67
N GLU A 202 25.23 44.51 41.08
CA GLU A 202 24.93 44.69 39.65
C GLU A 202 23.85 43.86 38.89
N ARG A 203 23.10 44.63 38.07
CA ARG A 203 22.13 44.24 37.01
C ARG A 203 22.59 44.95 35.71
N PRO A 204 21.86 44.91 34.58
CA PRO A 204 21.83 43.81 33.62
C PRO A 204 22.16 44.27 32.17
N ALA A 205 22.53 43.36 31.25
CA ALA A 205 22.69 43.69 29.83
C ALA A 205 22.31 42.53 28.88
N ALA A 206 21.95 42.87 27.64
CA ALA A 206 21.36 41.98 26.64
C ALA A 206 22.39 41.30 25.69
N PRO A 207 22.04 40.18 25.03
CA PRO A 207 22.94 39.47 24.10
C PRO A 207 22.70 39.82 22.61
N ARG A 208 23.71 40.42 21.96
CA ARG A 208 24.03 40.42 20.50
C ARG A 208 25.37 41.19 20.31
N PRO A 209 26.19 40.95 19.25
CA PRO A 209 25.81 40.63 17.88
C PRO A 209 26.54 39.40 17.26
N ALA A 210 26.55 39.33 15.92
CA ALA A 210 27.18 38.33 15.02
C ALA A 210 27.61 39.06 13.71
N PRO A 211 28.19 38.43 12.65
CA PRO A 211 28.66 37.04 12.47
C PRO A 211 30.22 37.00 12.45
N PRO A 212 31.04 36.85 11.35
CA PRO A 212 30.81 36.67 9.90
C PRO A 212 31.40 35.37 9.27
N GLY A 213 30.95 35.03 8.05
CA GLY A 213 31.61 34.07 7.13
C GLY A 213 31.20 32.59 7.26
N GLY A 214 31.20 31.77 6.20
CA GLY A 214 31.38 32.08 4.77
C GLY A 214 31.63 30.84 3.90
N GLY A 215 31.19 30.85 2.63
CA GLY A 215 31.50 29.81 1.63
C GLY A 215 30.32 28.90 1.27
N GLY A 216 29.82 29.03 0.03
CA GLY A 216 28.87 28.09 -0.58
C GLY A 216 29.44 27.56 -1.89
N ASN A 217 29.39 26.23 -2.09
CA ASN A 217 29.89 25.59 -3.31
C ASN A 217 28.81 25.51 -4.41
N ARG A 218 29.19 25.91 -5.63
CA ARG A 218 28.46 25.63 -6.88
C ARG A 218 29.25 24.59 -7.70
N PRO A 219 28.61 23.60 -8.34
CA PRO A 219 29.26 22.75 -9.33
C PRO A 219 29.51 23.50 -10.66
N PRO A 220 30.49 23.05 -11.48
CA PRO A 220 30.85 23.67 -12.76
C PRO A 220 29.91 23.31 -13.94
N PRO A 221 29.95 24.07 -15.06
CA PRO A 221 29.11 23.83 -16.25
C PRO A 221 29.65 22.70 -17.17
N PRO A 222 28.80 22.15 -18.06
CA PRO A 222 29.20 21.11 -19.02
C PRO A 222 30.06 21.67 -20.17
N GLY A 223 30.97 20.84 -20.67
CA GLY A 223 31.78 21.13 -21.87
C GLY A 223 31.14 20.62 -23.16
N GLY A 224 31.32 21.36 -24.26
CA GLY A 224 30.93 20.92 -25.61
C GLY A 224 32.11 20.31 -26.37
N GLY A 225 31.85 19.20 -27.07
CA GLY A 225 32.74 18.55 -28.03
C GLY A 225 32.06 18.43 -29.41
N ARG A 226 32.84 18.13 -30.45
CA ARG A 226 32.36 17.95 -31.83
C ARG A 226 32.14 16.48 -32.16
#